data_AF-A0A0S4MUY7-F1
#
_entry.id   AF-A0A0S4MUY7-F1
#
_cell.length_a   1.000
_cell.length_b   1.000
_cell.length_c   1.000
_cell.angle_alpha   90.00
_cell.angle_beta   90.00
_cell.angle_gamma   90.00
#
_symmetry.space_group_name_H-M   'P 1'
#
loop_
_entity.id
_entity.type
_entity.pdbx_description
1 polymer ?
#
loop_
_entity_poly.entity_id
_entity_poly.type
_entity_poly.pdbx_seq_one_letter_code
_entity_poly.pdbx_strand_id
1 'polypeptide(L)'
;MRKFSFVLLLFLLGCTSSKQVIEKPPQKENHKVFPYGKKYEYVYRIIKPVVRDKLYFSDQNIGVDFVIDDSFIHLRLKNKTSEKIWLNLNEAQIFIGMKSSKVINFNYINELNYSPVGLKPEQIDVFPNTFVILHLAPADNVFTSSGDYEVGWLYPVVDFNDSEKIREIYSNVGKRVGIYIPVETEKEIYDYYFEFEITGVREVGVYQPRKKQVPVQAQFPSEIVIKGEGLNPSESFIASTLISFFVLVSAYFIFAREKGKI
;
A
#
# COMPACT_ATOMS: atom_id res chain seq x y z
N MET A 1 89.58 11.67 1.59
CA MET A 1 90.33 10.88 2.60
C MET A 1 89.48 10.81 3.86
N ARG A 2 88.92 9.63 4.22
CA ARG A 2 89.17 8.90 5.50
C ARG A 2 89.04 9.82 6.74
N LYS A 3 88.14 9.59 7.72
CA LYS A 3 87.92 8.34 8.47
C LYS A 3 86.59 8.34 9.25
N PHE A 4 86.06 7.13 9.38
CA PHE A 4 85.14 6.65 10.42
C PHE A 4 85.70 6.78 11.85
N SER A 5 84.81 6.99 12.83
CA SER A 5 84.82 6.54 14.25
C SER A 5 83.74 7.32 15.02
N PHE A 6 83.02 6.85 16.04
CA PHE A 6 82.78 5.54 16.65
C PHE A 6 81.51 5.70 17.51
N VAL A 7 80.67 4.68 17.51
CA VAL A 7 79.70 4.19 18.53
C VAL A 7 79.48 5.01 19.82
N LEU A 8 78.21 5.29 20.17
CA LEU A 8 77.71 5.00 21.52
C LEU A 8 76.22 4.62 21.51
N LEU A 9 75.97 3.44 22.08
CA LEU A 9 74.68 2.78 22.30
C LEU A 9 74.08 3.28 23.62
N LEU A 10 72.81 3.68 23.64
CA LEU A 10 72.03 3.78 24.88
C LEU A 10 70.59 3.32 24.62
N PHE A 11 70.32 2.11 25.09
CA PHE A 11 68.98 1.57 25.30
C PHE A 11 68.31 2.33 26.44
N LEU A 12 67.14 2.92 26.19
CA LEU A 12 66.15 3.18 27.23
C LEU A 12 64.76 2.76 26.73
N LEU A 13 64.31 1.65 27.31
CA LEU A 13 62.93 1.20 27.33
C LEU A 13 62.07 2.28 28.00
N GLY A 14 61.12 2.84 27.24
CA GLY A 14 60.08 3.72 27.74
C GLY A 14 58.72 3.24 27.25
N CYS A 15 57.99 2.51 28.11
CA CYS A 15 56.57 2.27 27.94
C CYS A 15 55.84 3.61 27.85
N THR A 16 55.26 3.93 26.69
CA THR A 16 54.28 5.01 26.58
C THR A 16 53.00 4.41 26.01
N SER A 17 52.04 4.21 26.90
CA SER A 17 50.65 3.93 26.58
C SER A 17 50.09 5.19 25.90
N SER A 18 50.17 5.24 24.57
CA SER A 18 49.45 6.25 23.80
C SER A 18 47.98 5.85 23.79
N LYS A 19 47.16 6.62 24.51
CA LYS A 19 45.70 6.57 24.43
C LYS A 19 45.30 6.73 22.97
N GLN A 20 44.88 5.64 22.34
CA GLN A 20 44.07 5.74 21.13
C GLN A 20 42.84 6.55 21.50
N VAL A 21 42.77 7.77 20.97
CA VAL A 21 41.51 8.50 20.86
C VAL A 21 40.64 7.64 19.97
N ILE A 22 39.74 6.88 20.59
CA ILE A 22 38.61 6.29 19.90
C ILE A 22 37.82 7.50 19.42
N GLU A 23 37.98 7.88 18.15
CA GLU A 23 37.00 8.72 17.48
C GLU A 23 35.66 8.03 17.67
N LYS A 24 34.81 8.63 18.52
CA LYS A 24 33.41 8.23 18.57
C LYS A 24 32.90 8.31 17.14
N PRO A 25 32.24 7.26 16.61
CA PRO A 25 31.58 7.36 15.32
C PRO A 25 30.68 8.60 15.36
N PRO A 26 30.61 9.40 14.28
CA PRO A 26 29.81 10.61 14.27
C PRO A 26 28.42 10.26 14.79
N GLN A 27 28.02 10.91 15.89
CA GLN A 27 26.66 10.83 16.38
C GLN A 27 25.78 11.22 15.20
N LYS A 28 24.95 10.28 14.74
CA LYS A 28 23.89 10.56 13.77
C LYS A 28 23.21 11.83 14.22
N GLU A 29 23.38 12.90 13.45
CA GLU A 29 22.54 14.08 13.58
C GLU A 29 21.11 13.59 13.54
N ASN A 30 20.43 13.73 14.68
CA ASN A 30 18.98 13.69 14.73
C ASN A 30 18.51 14.87 13.86
N HIS A 31 18.42 14.63 12.56
CA HIS A 31 17.67 15.48 11.65
C HIS A 31 16.28 15.56 12.28
N LYS A 32 15.95 16.70 12.87
CA LYS A 32 14.58 17.05 13.18
C LYS A 32 13.85 16.95 11.83
N VAL A 33 13.12 15.86 11.64
CA VAL A 33 12.26 15.68 10.48
C VAL A 33 11.12 16.66 10.70
N PHE A 34 11.30 17.89 10.22
CA PHE A 34 10.21 18.85 10.18
C PHE A 34 9.09 18.25 9.33
N PRO A 35 7.82 18.44 9.73
CA PRO A 35 6.69 17.90 8.98
C PRO A 35 6.78 18.41 7.54
N TYR A 36 6.77 17.50 6.57
CA TYR A 36 6.81 17.83 5.14
C TYR A 36 5.43 18.30 4.65
N GLY A 37 4.65 18.95 5.51
CA GLY A 37 3.26 19.31 5.31
C GLY A 37 2.28 18.48 6.15
N LYS A 38 0.99 18.70 5.87
CA LYS A 38 -0.13 17.93 6.39
C LYS A 38 -0.67 17.00 5.31
N LYS A 39 -1.12 15.82 5.74
CA LYS A 39 -1.83 14.83 4.92
C LYS A 39 -3.34 15.07 5.07
N TYR A 40 -4.04 14.91 3.95
CA TYR A 40 -5.49 15.03 3.84
C TYR A 40 -6.04 13.74 3.21
N GLU A 41 -7.28 13.42 3.54
CA GLU A 41 -8.02 12.33 2.91
C GLU A 41 -9.33 12.84 2.34
N TYR A 42 -9.72 12.26 1.21
CA TYR A 42 -10.98 12.57 0.54
C TYR A 42 -12.11 11.72 1.09
N VAL A 43 -13.28 12.33 1.24
CA VAL A 43 -14.53 11.64 1.60
C VAL A 43 -15.34 11.42 0.35
N TYR A 44 -15.67 10.17 0.04
CA TYR A 44 -16.35 9.80 -1.19
C TYR A 44 -17.79 9.35 -0.94
N ARG A 45 -18.63 9.57 -1.95
CA ARG A 45 -19.93 8.89 -2.10
C ARG A 45 -20.04 8.26 -3.48
N ILE A 46 -20.89 7.24 -3.62
CA ILE A 46 -21.24 6.69 -4.92
C ILE A 46 -22.26 7.62 -5.58
N ILE A 47 -22.06 7.96 -6.86
CA ILE A 47 -23.04 8.68 -7.69
C ILE A 47 -23.54 7.85 -8.88
N LYS A 48 -22.83 6.78 -9.26
CA LYS A 48 -23.31 5.75 -10.20
C LYS A 48 -22.94 4.35 -9.74
N PRO A 49 -23.76 3.33 -10.02
CA PRO A 49 -25.00 3.40 -10.82
C PRO A 49 -26.20 4.00 -10.07
N VAL A 50 -26.12 4.10 -8.74
CA VAL A 50 -27.14 4.70 -7.88
C VAL A 50 -26.45 5.58 -6.85
N VAL A 51 -27.01 6.75 -6.56
CA VAL A 51 -26.46 7.67 -5.55
C VAL A 51 -26.58 7.05 -4.15
N ARG A 52 -25.45 6.93 -3.44
CA ARG A 52 -25.37 6.40 -2.08
C ARG A 52 -24.23 7.05 -1.31
N ASP A 53 -24.50 7.45 -0.06
CA ASP A 53 -23.47 7.97 0.85
C ASP A 53 -22.49 6.88 1.31
N LYS A 54 -22.92 5.62 1.27
CA LYS A 54 -22.07 4.46 1.56
C LYS A 54 -21.42 3.96 0.29
N LEU A 55 -20.14 3.58 0.40
CA LEU A 55 -19.34 2.96 -0.66
C LEU A 55 -19.70 1.46 -0.84
N TYR A 56 -20.98 1.17 -1.02
CA TYR A 56 -21.50 -0.18 -1.21
C TYR A 56 -22.62 -0.23 -2.24
N PHE A 57 -22.52 -1.19 -3.16
CA PHE A 57 -23.52 -1.49 -4.16
C PHE A 57 -23.93 -2.97 -4.10
N SER A 58 -25.19 -3.27 -4.40
CA SER A 58 -25.61 -4.65 -4.66
C SER A 58 -26.88 -4.69 -5.49
N ASP A 59 -26.91 -5.63 -6.42
CA ASP A 59 -28.05 -5.98 -7.25
C ASP A 59 -28.29 -7.51 -7.21
N GLN A 60 -28.90 -8.07 -8.24
CA GLN A 60 -29.17 -9.52 -8.31
C GLN A 60 -27.91 -10.35 -8.61
N ASN A 61 -26.91 -9.77 -9.26
CA ASN A 61 -25.77 -10.49 -9.80
C ASN A 61 -24.55 -10.38 -8.89
N ILE A 62 -24.30 -9.18 -8.34
CA ILE A 62 -23.11 -8.90 -7.53
C ILE A 62 -23.44 -8.08 -6.27
N GLY A 63 -22.51 -8.13 -5.31
CA GLY A 63 -22.39 -7.15 -4.25
C GLY A 63 -20.97 -6.63 -4.21
N VAL A 64 -20.78 -5.32 -4.08
CA VAL A 64 -19.44 -4.71 -4.06
C VAL A 64 -19.33 -3.69 -2.94
N ASP A 65 -18.34 -3.88 -2.07
CA ASP A 65 -17.90 -2.90 -1.08
C ASP A 65 -16.62 -2.22 -1.60
N PHE A 66 -16.52 -0.89 -1.48
CA PHE A 66 -15.36 -0.13 -1.91
C PHE A 66 -14.69 0.60 -0.73
N VAL A 67 -13.36 0.73 -0.82
CA VAL A 67 -12.55 1.66 -0.03
C VAL A 67 -11.63 2.38 -1.01
N ILE A 68 -11.65 3.71 -1.02
CA ILE A 68 -10.81 4.53 -1.89
C ILE A 68 -9.79 5.23 -0.99
N ASP A 69 -8.52 4.93 -1.18
CA ASP A 69 -7.40 5.60 -0.49
C ASP A 69 -6.71 6.60 -1.43
N ASP A 70 -5.52 7.09 -1.03
CA ASP A 70 -4.79 8.09 -1.80
C ASP A 70 -4.43 7.63 -3.22
N SER A 71 -4.19 6.33 -3.44
CA SER A 71 -3.57 5.77 -4.65
C SER A 71 -4.39 4.64 -5.28
N PHE A 72 -5.26 3.98 -4.52
CA PHE A 72 -5.96 2.76 -4.89
C PHE A 72 -7.47 2.88 -4.73
N ILE A 73 -8.18 2.15 -5.59
CA ILE A 73 -9.56 1.74 -5.36
C ILE A 73 -9.51 0.28 -4.92
N HIS A 74 -9.78 0.05 -3.65
CA HIS A 74 -9.98 -1.29 -3.12
C HIS A 74 -11.43 -1.70 -3.26
N LEU A 75 -11.66 -2.94 -3.64
CA LEU A 75 -13.00 -3.48 -3.70
C LEU A 75 -13.06 -4.91 -3.22
N ARG A 76 -14.20 -5.27 -2.63
CA ARG A 76 -14.59 -6.64 -2.36
C ARG A 76 -15.83 -6.96 -3.20
N LEU A 77 -15.67 -7.77 -4.23
CA LEU A 77 -16.78 -8.18 -5.11
C LEU A 77 -17.24 -9.58 -4.73
N LYS A 78 -18.52 -9.71 -4.37
CA LYS A 78 -19.21 -10.97 -4.10
C LYS A 78 -20.04 -11.37 -5.31
N ASN A 79 -19.86 -12.61 -5.78
CA ASN A 79 -20.74 -13.23 -6.74
C ASN A 79 -22.05 -13.67 -6.04
N LYS A 80 -23.19 -13.17 -6.50
CA LYS A 80 -24.53 -13.53 -5.98
C LYS A 80 -25.31 -14.46 -6.91
N THR A 81 -24.76 -14.77 -8.08
CA THR A 81 -25.38 -15.71 -9.01
C THR A 81 -25.10 -17.16 -8.58
N SER A 82 -25.81 -18.10 -9.22
CA SER A 82 -25.59 -19.53 -9.05
C SER A 82 -24.49 -20.10 -9.96
N GLU A 83 -23.93 -19.28 -10.84
CA GLU A 83 -22.89 -19.69 -11.81
C GLU A 83 -21.58 -18.94 -11.57
N LYS A 84 -20.49 -19.46 -12.12
CA LYS A 84 -19.19 -18.79 -12.01
C LYS A 84 -19.23 -17.51 -12.85
N ILE A 85 -18.66 -16.43 -12.31
CA ILE A 85 -18.42 -15.20 -13.06
C ILE A 85 -16.91 -15.01 -13.27
N TRP A 86 -16.57 -14.23 -14.28
CA TRP A 86 -15.20 -13.85 -14.60
C TRP A 86 -15.04 -12.34 -14.58
N LEU A 87 -13.95 -11.86 -13.98
CA LEU A 87 -13.57 -10.45 -14.04
C LEU A 87 -12.41 -10.29 -15.01
N ASN A 88 -12.63 -9.62 -16.14
CA ASN A 88 -11.60 -9.36 -17.14
C ASN A 88 -10.95 -7.99 -16.86
N LEU A 89 -9.81 -8.00 -16.17
CA LEU A 89 -9.14 -6.78 -15.75
C LEU A 89 -8.42 -6.05 -16.90
N ASN A 90 -8.21 -6.70 -18.05
CA ASN A 90 -7.62 -6.05 -19.22
C ASN A 90 -8.52 -4.99 -19.84
N GLU A 91 -9.82 -5.20 -19.72
CA GLU A 91 -10.86 -4.32 -20.21
C GLU A 91 -11.35 -3.34 -19.14
N ALA A 92 -11.03 -3.60 -17.88
CA ALA A 92 -11.31 -2.70 -16.77
C ALA A 92 -10.52 -1.38 -16.89
N GLN A 93 -11.18 -0.29 -16.50
CA GLN A 93 -10.62 1.06 -16.60
C GLN A 93 -10.91 1.87 -15.34
N ILE A 94 -9.96 2.71 -14.93
CA ILE A 94 -10.14 3.76 -13.94
C ILE A 94 -10.21 5.10 -14.65
N PHE A 95 -11.15 5.95 -14.23
CA PHE A 95 -11.38 7.27 -14.77
C PHE A 95 -11.07 8.34 -13.73
N ILE A 96 -10.22 9.31 -14.05
CA ILE A 96 -9.90 10.43 -13.17
C ILE A 96 -10.01 11.71 -13.97
N GLY A 97 -11.00 12.54 -13.64
CA GLY A 97 -11.36 13.69 -14.47
C GLY A 97 -11.76 13.24 -15.88
N MET A 98 -11.03 13.71 -16.91
CA MET A 98 -11.25 13.34 -18.31
C MET A 98 -10.33 12.22 -18.81
N LYS A 99 -9.49 11.65 -17.94
CA LYS A 99 -8.53 10.59 -18.30
C LYS A 99 -9.09 9.22 -17.96
N SER A 100 -8.87 8.27 -18.86
CA SER A 100 -9.12 6.84 -18.65
C SER A 100 -7.78 6.10 -18.68
N SER A 101 -7.55 5.24 -17.70
CA SER A 101 -6.33 4.44 -17.60
C SER A 101 -6.72 2.97 -17.42
N LYS A 102 -5.90 2.06 -17.96
CA LYS A 102 -6.04 0.63 -17.67
C LYS A 102 -5.87 0.37 -16.18
N VAL A 103 -6.46 -0.70 -15.69
CA VAL A 103 -6.35 -1.12 -14.30
C VAL A 103 -5.14 -2.03 -14.11
N ILE A 104 -4.40 -1.84 -13.02
CA ILE A 104 -3.42 -2.79 -12.51
C ILE A 104 -3.87 -3.24 -11.12
N ASN A 105 -3.95 -4.56 -10.91
CA ASN A 105 -4.24 -5.15 -9.60
C ASN A 105 -2.94 -5.39 -8.82
N PHE A 106 -2.99 -5.18 -7.51
CA PHE A 106 -1.86 -5.33 -6.61
C PHE A 106 -2.15 -6.37 -5.52
N ASN A 107 -1.14 -7.16 -5.20
CA ASN A 107 -1.04 -7.78 -3.89
C ASN A 107 -0.77 -6.68 -2.89
N TYR A 108 -1.71 -6.41 -2.00
CA TYR A 108 -1.63 -5.29 -1.06
C TYR A 108 -1.59 -5.81 0.38
N ILE A 109 -0.48 -5.57 1.07
CA ILE A 109 -0.38 -5.82 2.51
C ILE A 109 -0.62 -4.50 3.25
N ASN A 110 0.02 -3.42 2.81
CA ASN A 110 -0.19 -2.05 3.27
C ASN A 110 0.43 -1.04 2.29
N GLU A 111 0.27 0.25 2.58
CA GLU A 111 0.84 1.37 1.79
C GLU A 111 2.37 1.34 1.57
N LEU A 112 3.11 0.54 2.35
CA LEU A 112 4.57 0.37 2.23
C LEU A 112 4.97 -0.96 1.61
N ASN A 113 4.02 -1.89 1.47
CA ASN A 113 4.27 -3.24 0.99
C ASN A 113 3.13 -3.68 0.07
N TYR A 114 3.35 -3.44 -1.21
CA TYR A 114 2.48 -3.88 -2.28
C TYR A 114 3.34 -4.27 -3.49
N SER A 115 2.82 -5.15 -4.31
CA SER A 115 3.43 -5.51 -5.59
C SER A 115 2.35 -5.76 -6.63
N PRO A 116 2.57 -5.40 -7.90
CA PRO A 116 1.61 -5.73 -8.94
C PRO A 116 1.48 -7.24 -9.02
N VAL A 117 0.25 -7.71 -9.16
CA VAL A 117 0.01 -9.12 -9.48
C VAL A 117 0.54 -9.34 -10.89
N GLY A 118 1.44 -10.32 -11.05
CA GLY A 118 2.02 -10.64 -12.34
C GLY A 118 0.94 -10.88 -13.40
N LEU A 119 1.19 -10.41 -14.63
CA LEU A 119 0.28 -10.53 -15.77
C LEU A 119 0.11 -12.01 -16.18
N LYS A 120 -0.74 -12.76 -15.44
CA LYS A 120 -1.57 -13.89 -15.86
C LYS A 120 -2.08 -14.71 -14.66
N PRO A 121 -3.34 -15.19 -14.68
CA PRO A 121 -4.39 -14.85 -15.64
C PRO A 121 -5.02 -13.48 -15.32
N GLU A 122 -5.19 -12.65 -16.35
CA GLU A 122 -5.84 -11.31 -16.30
C GLU A 122 -7.36 -11.42 -16.11
N GLN A 123 -7.86 -12.65 -16.17
CA GLN A 123 -9.24 -13.04 -15.89
C GLN A 123 -9.29 -13.70 -14.51
N ILE A 124 -10.16 -13.20 -13.63
CA ILE A 124 -10.32 -13.69 -12.27
C ILE A 124 -11.63 -14.45 -12.15
N ASP A 125 -11.54 -15.72 -11.81
CA ASP A 125 -12.69 -16.59 -11.54
C ASP A 125 -13.28 -16.27 -10.16
N VAL A 126 -14.59 -15.98 -10.10
CA VAL A 126 -15.32 -15.83 -8.84
C VAL A 126 -16.48 -16.82 -8.80
N PHE A 127 -16.33 -17.87 -8.00
CA PHE A 127 -17.32 -18.92 -7.85
C PHE A 127 -18.63 -18.42 -7.20
N PRO A 128 -19.75 -19.15 -7.39
CA PRO A 128 -21.03 -18.81 -6.79
C PRO A 128 -20.93 -18.56 -5.28
N ASN A 129 -21.56 -17.48 -4.80
CA ASN A 129 -21.60 -17.08 -3.38
C ASN A 129 -20.24 -16.80 -2.72
N THR A 130 -19.13 -16.78 -3.47
CA THR A 130 -17.81 -16.39 -2.97
C THR A 130 -17.53 -14.91 -3.27
N PHE A 131 -16.39 -14.41 -2.80
CA PHE A 131 -15.94 -13.05 -3.07
C PHE A 131 -14.47 -13.02 -3.45
N VAL A 132 -14.08 -11.95 -4.14
CA VAL A 132 -12.70 -11.59 -4.42
C VAL A 132 -12.41 -10.21 -3.84
N ILE A 133 -11.17 -9.99 -3.41
CA ILE A 133 -10.66 -8.68 -3.00
C ILE A 133 -9.63 -8.23 -4.03
N LEU A 134 -9.79 -7.02 -4.54
CA LEU A 134 -8.88 -6.41 -5.51
C LEU A 134 -8.39 -5.05 -5.00
N HIS A 135 -7.14 -4.72 -5.34
CA HIS A 135 -6.51 -3.44 -5.01
C HIS A 135 -6.04 -2.81 -6.31
N LEU A 136 -6.84 -1.88 -6.82
CA LEU A 136 -6.75 -1.44 -8.20
C LEU A 136 -6.16 -0.03 -8.26
N ALA A 137 -5.15 0.14 -9.10
CA ALA A 137 -4.56 1.44 -9.41
C ALA A 137 -4.61 1.72 -10.92
N PRO A 138 -4.71 3.00 -11.34
CA PRO A 138 -4.59 3.35 -12.74
C PRO A 138 -3.16 3.13 -13.20
N ALA A 139 -2.98 2.43 -14.33
CA ALA A 139 -1.68 2.08 -14.88
C ALA A 139 -0.77 3.29 -15.10
N ASP A 140 -1.34 4.43 -15.50
CA ASP A 140 -0.60 5.67 -15.74
C ASP A 140 -0.01 6.30 -14.46
N ASN A 141 -0.49 5.89 -13.28
CA ASN A 141 0.07 6.31 -12.00
C ASN A 141 1.05 5.28 -11.42
N VAL A 142 1.35 4.19 -12.13
CA VAL A 142 2.30 3.18 -11.66
C VAL A 142 3.67 3.45 -12.25
N PHE A 143 4.63 3.74 -11.39
CA PHE A 143 6.00 4.04 -11.74
C PHE A 143 6.94 2.93 -11.26
N THR A 144 7.99 2.67 -12.02
CA THR A 144 9.08 1.79 -11.58
C THR A 144 10.26 2.64 -11.13
N SER A 145 10.71 2.45 -9.89
CA SER A 145 11.81 3.21 -9.29
C SER A 145 12.77 2.25 -8.62
N SER A 146 13.96 2.10 -9.21
CA SER A 146 15.07 1.27 -8.68
C SER A 146 14.68 -0.20 -8.40
N GLY A 147 13.79 -0.79 -9.21
CA GLY A 147 13.34 -2.18 -9.06
C GLY A 147 12.09 -2.35 -8.19
N ASP A 148 11.62 -1.28 -7.55
CA ASP A 148 10.35 -1.24 -6.82
C ASP A 148 9.25 -0.57 -7.66
N TYR A 149 8.00 -0.83 -7.28
CA TYR A 149 6.82 -0.15 -7.82
C TYR A 149 6.39 0.97 -6.88
N GLU A 150 6.09 2.13 -7.44
CA GLU A 150 5.49 3.27 -6.74
C GLU A 150 4.18 3.64 -7.41
N VAL A 151 3.11 3.80 -6.63
CA VAL A 151 1.80 4.22 -7.15
C VAL A 151 1.51 5.66 -6.73
N GLY A 152 1.43 6.55 -7.72
CA GLY A 152 1.07 7.95 -7.54
C GLY A 152 -0.38 8.12 -7.08
N TRP A 153 -0.66 9.26 -6.44
CA TRP A 153 -1.98 9.57 -5.91
C TRP A 153 -3.02 9.79 -7.01
N LEU A 154 -4.27 9.40 -6.75
CA LEU A 154 -5.42 9.67 -7.61
C LEU A 154 -5.69 11.19 -7.72
N TYR A 155 -5.56 11.88 -6.59
CA TYR A 155 -5.61 13.33 -6.43
C TYR A 155 -4.54 13.76 -5.42
N PRO A 156 -4.03 15.01 -5.46
CA PRO A 156 -3.08 15.49 -4.44
C PRO A 156 -3.62 15.30 -3.02
N VAL A 157 -2.82 14.81 -2.08
CA VAL A 157 -3.26 14.56 -0.67
C VAL A 157 -2.34 15.18 0.38
N VAL A 158 -1.27 15.87 -0.03
CA VAL A 158 -0.30 16.50 0.88
C VAL A 158 -0.11 17.96 0.49
N ASP A 159 -0.14 18.85 1.47
CA ASP A 159 0.02 20.30 1.21
C ASP A 159 1.48 20.75 1.06
N PHE A 160 2.45 19.97 1.54
CA PHE A 160 3.86 20.36 1.55
C PHE A 160 4.15 21.72 2.22
N ASN A 161 3.30 22.14 3.17
CA ASN A 161 3.28 23.50 3.73
C ASN A 161 3.13 24.62 2.67
N ASP A 162 2.53 24.30 1.52
CA ASP A 162 2.27 25.22 0.42
C ASP A 162 0.77 25.57 0.34
N SER A 163 0.46 26.85 0.46
CA SER A 163 -0.93 27.35 0.38
C SER A 163 -1.60 27.06 -0.96
N GLU A 164 -0.84 26.96 -2.05
CA GLU A 164 -1.38 26.62 -3.37
C GLU A 164 -1.84 25.16 -3.39
N LYS A 165 -1.06 24.27 -2.78
CA LYS A 165 -1.41 22.86 -2.63
C LYS A 165 -2.62 22.65 -1.74
N ILE A 166 -2.76 23.42 -0.67
CA ILE A 166 -3.98 23.43 0.15
C ILE A 166 -5.19 23.78 -0.74
N ARG A 167 -5.11 24.88 -1.51
CA ARG A 167 -6.20 25.27 -2.42
C ARG A 167 -6.49 24.18 -3.45
N GLU A 168 -5.47 23.57 -4.03
CA GLU A 168 -5.60 22.47 -4.97
C GLU A 168 -6.36 21.28 -4.36
N ILE A 169 -6.00 20.84 -3.15
CA ILE A 169 -6.66 19.75 -2.43
C ILE A 169 -8.15 20.05 -2.22
N TYR A 170 -8.48 21.21 -1.65
CA TYR A 170 -9.88 21.58 -1.41
C TYR A 170 -10.66 21.81 -2.70
N SER A 171 -10.01 22.23 -3.80
CA SER A 171 -10.65 22.37 -5.11
C SER A 171 -11.05 21.04 -5.76
N ASN A 172 -10.61 19.90 -5.21
CA ASN A 172 -11.02 18.58 -5.69
C ASN A 172 -12.40 18.16 -5.19
N VAL A 173 -13.02 18.88 -4.25
CA VAL A 173 -14.42 18.64 -3.88
C VAL A 173 -15.32 18.80 -5.10
N GLY A 174 -16.19 17.82 -5.34
CA GLY A 174 -17.04 17.69 -6.53
C GLY A 174 -16.37 16.99 -7.71
N LYS A 175 -15.05 16.76 -7.68
CA LYS A 175 -14.37 15.94 -8.69
C LYS A 175 -14.70 14.46 -8.48
N ARG A 176 -14.46 13.69 -9.54
CA ARG A 176 -14.91 12.31 -9.66
C ARG A 176 -13.77 11.36 -9.95
N VAL A 177 -13.87 10.16 -9.40
CA VAL A 177 -13.11 8.99 -9.82
C VAL A 177 -14.10 7.91 -10.21
N GLY A 178 -13.85 7.21 -11.30
CA GLY A 178 -14.70 6.13 -11.79
C GLY A 178 -13.93 4.83 -11.94
N ILE A 179 -14.65 3.72 -11.90
CA ILE A 179 -14.12 2.41 -12.26
C ILE A 179 -15.16 1.65 -13.10
N TYR A 180 -14.69 1.13 -14.21
CA TYR A 180 -15.41 0.20 -15.07
C TYR A 180 -14.84 -1.20 -14.89
N ILE A 181 -15.71 -2.17 -14.61
CA ILE A 181 -15.36 -3.58 -14.45
C ILE A 181 -16.36 -4.41 -15.25
N PRO A 182 -15.93 -5.08 -16.33
CA PRO A 182 -16.76 -6.07 -17.00
C PRO A 182 -16.82 -7.33 -16.16
N VAL A 183 -18.04 -7.81 -15.93
CA VAL A 183 -18.32 -9.08 -15.25
C VAL A 183 -18.93 -10.02 -16.26
N GLU A 184 -18.20 -11.05 -16.64
CA GLU A 184 -18.61 -12.00 -17.67
C GLU A 184 -19.22 -13.25 -17.03
N THR A 185 -20.18 -13.84 -17.72
CA THR A 185 -20.70 -15.20 -17.49
C THR A 185 -20.49 -16.02 -18.77
N GLU A 186 -20.94 -17.27 -18.80
CA GLU A 186 -20.88 -18.07 -20.04
C GLU A 186 -21.79 -17.52 -21.15
N LYS A 187 -22.77 -16.67 -20.79
CA LYS A 187 -23.86 -16.26 -21.67
C LYS A 187 -23.84 -14.77 -21.99
N GLU A 188 -23.43 -13.95 -21.04
CA GLU A 188 -23.55 -12.49 -21.12
C GLU A 188 -22.43 -11.77 -20.37
N ILE A 189 -22.21 -10.52 -20.77
CA ILE A 189 -21.28 -9.59 -20.13
C ILE A 189 -22.11 -8.50 -19.45
N TYR A 190 -21.87 -8.29 -18.17
CA TYR A 190 -22.47 -7.22 -17.39
C TYR A 190 -21.45 -6.10 -17.17
N ASP A 191 -21.76 -4.93 -17.73
CA ASP A 191 -20.91 -3.75 -17.67
C ASP A 191 -21.19 -2.93 -16.40
N TYR A 192 -20.33 -3.08 -15.39
CA TYR A 192 -20.46 -2.29 -14.16
C TYR A 192 -19.60 -1.04 -14.23
N TYR A 193 -20.28 0.11 -14.22
CA TYR A 193 -19.64 1.41 -14.08
C TYR A 193 -20.01 2.07 -12.74
N PHE A 194 -18.99 2.24 -11.90
CA PHE A 194 -19.10 2.95 -10.64
C PHE A 194 -18.43 4.32 -10.78
N GLU A 195 -19.10 5.35 -10.30
CA GLU A 195 -18.56 6.70 -10.25
C GLU A 195 -18.70 7.23 -8.83
N PHE A 196 -17.60 7.76 -8.30
CA PHE A 196 -17.49 8.27 -6.96
C PHE A 196 -17.21 9.76 -7.00
N GLU A 197 -17.89 10.52 -6.16
CA GLU A 197 -17.70 11.96 -6.04
C GLU A 197 -17.02 12.29 -4.72
N ILE A 198 -16.04 13.18 -4.76
CA ILE A 198 -15.43 13.76 -3.56
C ILE A 198 -16.42 14.74 -2.93
N THR A 199 -16.94 14.39 -1.76
CA THR A 199 -17.90 15.21 -1.01
C THR A 199 -17.23 16.12 0.01
N GLY A 200 -15.99 15.82 0.38
CA GLY A 200 -15.26 16.59 1.38
C GLY A 200 -13.80 16.17 1.49
N VAL A 201 -13.09 16.90 2.33
CA VAL A 201 -11.67 16.70 2.65
C VAL A 201 -11.52 16.72 4.16
N ARG A 202 -10.73 15.80 4.72
CA ARG A 202 -10.35 15.80 6.13
C ARG A 202 -8.83 15.87 6.28
N GLU A 203 -8.33 16.73 7.16
CA GLU A 203 -6.93 16.67 7.59
C GLU A 203 -6.75 15.45 8.51
N VAL A 204 -5.78 14.59 8.20
CA VAL A 204 -5.53 13.37 8.97
C VAL A 204 -4.27 13.44 9.83
N GLY A 205 -3.39 14.40 9.57
CA GLY A 205 -2.27 14.70 10.43
C GLY A 205 -1.03 15.14 9.65
N VAL A 206 0.14 15.01 10.28
CA VAL A 206 1.42 15.36 9.68
C VAL A 206 1.80 14.36 8.60
N TYR A 207 2.21 14.88 7.43
CA TYR A 207 2.83 14.05 6.40
C TYR A 207 4.28 13.72 6.77
N GLN A 208 4.58 12.43 6.79
CA GLN A 208 5.94 11.90 6.88
C GLN A 208 6.24 11.15 5.58
N PRO A 209 7.25 11.57 4.80
CA PRO A 209 7.67 10.85 3.62
C PRO A 209 8.01 9.42 3.99
N ARG A 210 7.46 8.50 3.21
CA ARG A 210 7.66 7.07 3.40
C ARG A 210 9.17 6.78 3.34
N LYS A 211 9.75 6.31 4.44
CA LYS A 211 11.11 5.74 4.39
C LYS A 211 10.98 4.37 3.74
N LYS A 212 11.58 4.19 2.56
CA LYS A 212 11.67 2.87 1.89
C LYS A 212 12.22 1.86 2.90
N GLN A 213 11.40 0.88 3.28
CA GLN A 213 11.90 -0.30 3.97
C GLN A 213 12.46 -1.22 2.89
N VAL A 214 13.70 -1.66 3.05
CA VAL A 214 14.29 -2.70 2.17
C VAL A 214 13.40 -3.93 2.28
N PRO A 215 12.87 -4.47 1.17
CA PRO A 215 11.92 -5.58 1.24
C PRO A 215 12.61 -6.80 1.87
N VAL A 216 12.08 -7.25 3.01
CA VAL A 216 12.32 -8.61 3.49
C VAL A 216 11.40 -9.49 2.66
N GLN A 217 11.97 -10.34 1.79
CA GLN A 217 11.22 -11.34 1.04
C GLN A 217 10.49 -12.27 2.02
N ALA A 218 9.21 -12.00 2.28
CA ALA A 218 8.30 -12.94 2.88
C ALA A 218 7.40 -13.47 1.76
N GLN A 219 7.64 -14.71 1.34
CA GLN A 219 6.72 -15.43 0.47
C GLN A 219 5.47 -15.76 1.28
N PHE A 220 4.34 -15.15 0.92
CA PHE A 220 3.03 -15.58 1.37
C PHE A 220 2.25 -16.14 0.19
N PRO A 221 1.49 -17.24 0.37
CA PRO A 221 0.69 -17.82 -0.69
C PRO A 221 -0.36 -16.80 -1.17
N SER A 222 -0.48 -16.71 -2.49
CA SER A 222 -1.28 -15.72 -3.23
C SER A 222 -2.80 -15.95 -3.16
N GLU A 223 -3.28 -16.85 -2.30
CA GLU A 223 -4.69 -17.22 -2.27
C GLU A 223 -5.12 -17.68 -0.87
N ILE A 224 -6.07 -16.97 -0.27
CA ILE A 224 -6.81 -17.45 0.90
C ILE A 224 -8.26 -17.64 0.47
N VAL A 225 -8.60 -18.84 0.02
CA VAL A 225 -9.99 -19.26 -0.18
C VAL A 225 -10.59 -19.66 1.16
N ILE A 226 -11.36 -18.76 1.78
CA ILE A 226 -12.10 -19.10 3.01
C ILE A 226 -13.45 -19.71 2.62
N LYS A 227 -13.58 -21.03 2.78
CA LYS A 227 -14.89 -21.70 2.78
C LYS A 227 -15.63 -21.28 4.05
N GLY A 228 -16.66 -20.46 3.89
CA GLY A 228 -17.47 -19.99 5.02
C GLY A 228 -18.47 -21.05 5.46
N GLU A 229 -18.18 -21.74 6.57
CA GLU A 229 -19.22 -22.34 7.41
C GLU A 229 -19.35 -21.52 8.70
N GLY A 230 -20.52 -20.91 8.89
CA GLY A 230 -21.14 -20.85 10.21
C GLY A 230 -20.74 -19.77 11.22
N LEU A 231 -20.23 -18.59 10.84
CA LEU A 231 -20.07 -17.48 11.80
C LEU A 231 -20.59 -16.13 11.26
N ASN A 232 -21.19 -15.34 12.16
CA ASN A 232 -21.73 -14.02 11.88
C ASN A 232 -20.63 -13.07 11.36
N PRO A 233 -20.84 -12.34 10.24
CA PRO A 233 -19.79 -11.57 9.54
C PRO A 233 -18.96 -10.60 10.39
N SER A 234 -19.53 -10.02 11.44
CA SER A 234 -18.81 -9.12 12.36
C SER A 234 -17.85 -9.86 13.30
N GLU A 235 -18.19 -11.09 13.70
CA GLU A 235 -17.38 -11.92 14.61
C GLU A 235 -16.25 -12.62 13.86
N SER A 236 -16.51 -13.02 12.60
CA SER A 236 -15.51 -13.65 11.74
C SER A 236 -14.39 -12.68 11.31
N PHE A 237 -14.72 -11.40 11.12
CA PHE A 237 -13.72 -10.35 10.85
C PHE A 237 -12.83 -10.07 12.06
N ILE A 238 -13.41 -9.99 13.26
CA ILE A 238 -12.66 -9.78 14.51
C ILE A 238 -11.79 -11.00 14.83
N ALA A 239 -12.31 -12.21 14.64
CA ALA A 239 -11.56 -13.45 14.86
C ALA A 239 -10.40 -13.61 13.87
N SER A 240 -10.63 -13.36 12.58
CA SER A 240 -9.57 -13.38 11.56
C SER A 240 -8.46 -12.37 11.87
N THR A 241 -8.83 -11.14 12.25
CA THR A 241 -7.87 -10.09 12.58
C THR A 241 -7.08 -10.40 13.87
N LEU A 242 -7.76 -10.97 14.88
CA LEU A 242 -7.12 -11.41 16.14
C LEU A 242 -6.17 -12.57 15.92
N ILE A 243 -6.53 -13.57 15.12
CA ILE A 243 -5.66 -14.71 14.81
C ILE A 243 -4.42 -14.22 14.07
N SER A 244 -4.57 -13.34 13.08
CA SER A 244 -3.43 -12.72 12.39
C SER A 244 -2.55 -11.90 13.33
N PHE A 245 -3.14 -11.17 14.28
CA PHE A 245 -2.40 -10.40 15.28
C PHE A 245 -1.64 -11.32 16.27
N PHE A 246 -2.25 -12.40 16.74
CA PHE A 246 -1.58 -13.37 17.63
C PHE A 246 -0.45 -14.12 16.94
N VAL A 247 -0.60 -14.46 15.65
CA VAL A 247 0.48 -15.06 14.85
C VAL A 247 1.64 -14.07 14.67
N LEU A 248 1.35 -12.79 14.39
CA LEU A 248 2.36 -11.73 14.26
C LEU A 248 3.08 -11.44 15.57
N VAL A 249 2.36 -11.38 16.69
CA VAL A 249 2.95 -11.17 18.02
C VAL A 249 3.79 -12.39 18.43
N SER A 250 3.32 -13.61 18.16
CA SER A 250 4.08 -14.84 18.45
C SER A 250 5.35 -14.91 17.61
N ALA A 251 5.28 -14.58 16.32
CA ALA A 251 6.44 -14.49 15.44
C ALA A 251 7.42 -13.41 15.92
N TYR A 252 6.93 -12.26 16.36
CA TYR A 252 7.77 -11.20 16.94
C TYR A 252 8.51 -11.65 18.20
N PHE A 253 7.83 -12.34 19.12
CA PHE A 253 8.47 -12.85 20.34
C PHE A 253 9.49 -13.95 20.05
N ILE A 254 9.23 -14.83 19.08
CA ILE A 254 10.20 -15.85 18.64
C ILE A 254 11.44 -15.18 18.06
N PHE A 255 11.27 -14.20 17.17
CA PHE A 255 12.39 -13.46 16.56
C PHE A 255 13.15 -12.57 17.55
N ALA A 256 12.46 -11.97 18.52
CA ALA A 256 13.09 -11.14 19.55
C ALA A 256 13.94 -11.99 20.51
N ARG A 257 13.50 -13.21 20.81
CA ARG A 257 14.22 -14.21 21.61
C ARG A 257 15.44 -14.77 20.89
N GLU A 258 15.35 -15.07 19.58
CA GLU A 258 16.50 -15.53 18.78
C GLU A 258 17.59 -14.45 18.63
N LYS A 259 17.23 -13.17 18.68
CA LYS A 259 18.18 -12.04 18.59
C LYS A 259 18.65 -11.51 19.95
N GLY A 260 18.31 -12.17 21.06
CA GLY A 260 18.77 -11.83 22.40
C GLY A 260 18.36 -10.42 22.87
N LYS A 261 17.24 -9.90 22.38
CA LYS A 261 16.72 -8.56 22.73
C LYS A 261 15.65 -8.59 23.83
N ILE A 262 15.23 -9.79 24.23
CA ILE A 262 14.38 -10.10 25.39
C ILE A 262 14.85 -11.44 25.96
#